data_AF-A0A8C4JEY1-F1
#
_entry.id   AF-A0A8C4JEY1-F1
#
_cell.length_a   1.000
_cell.length_b   1.000
_cell.length_c   1.000
_cell.angle_alpha   90.00
_cell.angle_beta   90.00
_cell.angle_gamma   90.00
#
_symmetry.space_group_name_H-M   'P 1'
#
loop_
_entity.id
_entity.type
_entity.pdbx_description
1 polymer ?
#
loop_
_entity_poly.entity_id
_entity_poly.type
_entity_poly.pdbx_seq_one_letter_code
_entity_poly.pdbx_strand_id
1 'polypeptide(L)'
;GVLSGEELHELFHAIDTHNTDNLDTEELCEYFSQHLGEYGNVLSVLEDLNITILKAMDKTKKDYQEASNLEQFVTRFLLKETRNQLQSLQTSLECAVETTEEQTRQEREGPTKPEVLSIQWPGKRSARRLQRNNSLSPISPHFNTGWTEEDNQWITQINRLQKLIDRLEKKDLKLEPFEEEVLEENARSHIMIVQRQMSVLEEEIEAFRLALKQYVDSASAQGGCLHVSIQRLPNDSRFVIYEFWENSSTWNSHLQKKYSKTFQRNNVDFLKTPELTATMLVPASWWVLNNN
;
A
#
# COMPACT_ATOMS: atom_id res chain seq x y z
N GLY A 1 -25.52 11.20 18.74
CA GLY A 1 -26.34 11.11 19.97
C GLY A 1 -27.19 9.86 19.91
N VAL A 2 -26.95 8.94 20.84
CA VAL A 2 -27.64 7.63 20.93
C VAL A 2 -28.97 7.77 21.70
N LEU A 3 -28.90 8.49 22.82
CA LEU A 3 -29.91 8.61 23.87
C LEU A 3 -31.31 9.01 23.36
N SER A 4 -32.31 8.34 23.91
CA SER A 4 -33.73 8.70 23.84
C SER A 4 -34.03 9.97 24.65
N GLY A 5 -35.26 10.50 24.51
CA GLY A 5 -35.68 11.68 25.27
C GLY A 5 -35.78 11.45 26.79
N GLU A 6 -35.89 10.21 27.23
CA GLU A 6 -35.93 9.83 28.66
C GLU A 6 -34.50 9.76 29.21
N GLU A 7 -33.60 9.01 28.56
CA GLU A 7 -32.17 8.94 28.94
C GLU A 7 -31.46 10.30 28.87
N LEU A 8 -31.86 11.18 27.95
CA LEU A 8 -31.31 12.53 27.85
C LEU A 8 -31.84 13.45 28.98
N HIS A 9 -33.03 13.18 29.51
CA HIS A 9 -33.54 13.86 30.70
C HIS A 9 -32.88 13.35 31.98
N GLU A 10 -32.62 12.04 32.09
CA GLU A 10 -31.81 11.47 33.18
C GLU A 10 -30.38 12.02 33.16
N LEU A 11 -29.75 12.11 31.97
CA LEU A 11 -28.43 12.74 31.82
C LEU A 11 -28.43 14.22 32.23
N PHE A 12 -29.50 14.97 31.94
CA PHE A 12 -29.61 16.37 32.35
C PHE A 12 -29.57 16.50 33.88
N HIS A 13 -30.39 15.72 34.60
CA HIS A 13 -30.40 15.71 36.08
C HIS A 13 -29.13 15.11 36.70
N ALA A 14 -28.37 14.32 35.94
CA ALA A 14 -27.07 13.80 36.37
C ALA A 14 -25.93 14.82 36.23
N ILE A 15 -26.11 15.89 35.43
CA ILE A 15 -25.14 16.99 35.26
C ILE A 15 -25.54 18.22 36.09
N ASP A 16 -26.84 18.55 36.22
CA ASP A 16 -27.36 19.67 37.04
C ASP A 16 -27.25 19.38 38.55
N THR A 17 -26.01 19.22 39.02
CA THR A 17 -25.66 18.94 40.42
C THR A 17 -26.22 20.00 41.38
N HIS A 18 -26.37 21.25 40.92
CA HIS A 18 -26.91 22.34 41.71
C HIS A 18 -28.45 22.42 41.67
N ASN A 19 -29.13 21.63 40.82
CA ASN A 19 -30.59 21.60 40.64
C ASN A 19 -31.16 22.99 40.31
N THR A 20 -30.59 23.62 39.29
CA THR A 20 -30.88 24.99 38.84
C THR A 20 -31.77 25.06 37.59
N ASP A 21 -32.11 23.91 36.99
CA ASP A 21 -32.71 23.78 35.65
C ASP A 21 -31.83 24.39 34.53
N ASN A 22 -30.54 24.63 34.77
CA ASN A 22 -29.62 25.26 33.82
C ASN A 22 -28.16 24.77 34.00
N LEU A 23 -27.70 23.91 33.09
CA LEU A 23 -26.30 23.44 33.07
C LEU A 23 -25.31 24.59 32.84
N ASP A 24 -24.21 24.59 33.60
CA ASP A 24 -23.05 25.45 33.34
C ASP A 24 -21.79 24.66 32.92
N THR A 25 -20.70 25.38 32.65
CA THR A 25 -19.43 24.79 32.18
C THR A 25 -18.62 24.11 33.28
N GLU A 26 -18.84 24.45 34.55
CA GLU A 26 -18.16 23.85 35.70
C GLU A 26 -18.79 22.49 36.01
N GLU A 27 -20.12 22.41 36.04
CA GLU A 27 -20.87 21.15 36.15
C GLU A 27 -20.55 20.15 35.03
N LEU A 28 -20.55 20.61 33.78
CA LEU A 28 -20.15 19.80 32.63
C LEU A 28 -18.71 19.29 32.77
N CYS A 29 -17.79 20.13 33.24
CA CYS A 29 -16.39 19.75 33.47
C CYS A 29 -16.25 18.72 34.61
N GLU A 30 -16.94 18.89 35.75
CA GLU A 30 -16.91 17.91 36.84
C GLU A 30 -17.51 16.57 36.41
N TYR A 31 -18.67 16.58 35.76
CA TYR A 31 -19.33 15.37 35.27
C TYR A 31 -18.44 14.61 34.28
N PHE A 32 -17.94 15.27 33.23
CA PHE A 32 -17.11 14.59 32.24
C PHE A 32 -15.75 14.15 32.81
N SER A 33 -15.15 14.91 33.75
CA SER A 33 -13.90 14.51 34.41
C SER A 33 -14.04 13.18 35.17
N GLN A 34 -15.18 12.93 35.81
CA GLN A 34 -15.48 11.66 36.49
C GLN A 34 -15.72 10.51 35.50
N HIS A 35 -16.18 10.81 34.28
CA HIS A 35 -16.57 9.83 33.27
C HIS A 35 -15.52 9.60 32.15
N LEU A 36 -14.31 10.18 32.25
CA LEU A 36 -13.25 9.99 31.23
C LEU A 36 -12.80 8.52 31.05
N GLY A 37 -12.88 7.70 32.10
CA GLY A 37 -12.43 6.30 32.06
C GLY A 37 -10.99 6.15 31.55
N GLU A 38 -10.77 5.20 30.63
CA GLU A 38 -9.45 4.97 30.02
C GLU A 38 -8.93 6.17 29.22
N TYR A 39 -9.81 7.03 28.68
CA TYR A 39 -9.42 8.21 27.93
C TYR A 39 -8.73 9.27 28.81
N GLY A 40 -8.87 9.23 30.14
CA GLY A 40 -8.10 10.09 31.05
C GLY A 40 -6.59 9.89 30.89
N ASN A 41 -6.15 8.63 30.76
CA ASN A 41 -4.74 8.30 30.48
C ASN A 41 -4.33 8.76 29.07
N VAL A 42 -5.22 8.62 28.08
CA VAL A 42 -4.96 9.05 26.70
C VAL A 42 -4.75 10.58 26.62
N LEU A 43 -5.61 11.36 27.28
CA LEU A 43 -5.51 12.81 27.33
C LEU A 43 -4.22 13.26 28.04
N SER A 44 -3.85 12.63 29.15
CA SER A 44 -2.58 12.90 29.85
C SER A 44 -1.35 12.62 28.98
N VAL A 45 -1.32 11.50 28.25
CA VAL A 45 -0.22 11.18 27.32
C VAL A 45 -0.18 12.14 26.12
N LEU A 46 -1.33 12.62 25.65
CA LEU A 46 -1.41 13.66 24.60
C LEU A 46 -0.89 15.02 25.09
N GLU A 47 -1.12 15.39 26.35
CA GLU A 47 -0.53 16.59 26.96
C GLU A 47 0.99 16.48 27.08
N ASP A 48 1.52 15.37 27.62
CA ASP A 48 2.96 15.11 27.71
C ASP A 48 3.64 15.10 26.33
N LEU A 49 2.97 14.53 25.31
CA LEU A 49 3.42 14.55 23.92
C LEU A 49 3.46 15.98 23.36
N ASN A 50 2.42 16.78 23.57
CA ASN A 50 2.37 18.18 23.15
C ASN A 50 3.49 19.00 23.82
N ILE A 51 3.66 18.87 25.14
CA ILE A 51 4.74 19.49 25.91
C ILE A 51 6.12 19.08 25.38
N THR A 52 6.30 17.81 25.02
CA THR A 52 7.56 17.28 24.49
C THR A 52 7.87 17.81 23.08
N ILE A 53 6.87 17.85 22.20
CA ILE A 53 6.99 18.42 20.85
C ILE A 53 7.31 19.91 20.91
N LEU A 54 6.61 20.69 21.75
CA LEU A 54 6.88 22.11 21.92
C LEU A 54 8.31 22.36 22.43
N LYS A 55 8.79 21.60 23.42
CA LYS A 55 10.18 21.67 23.89
C LYS A 55 11.20 21.36 22.78
N ALA A 56 10.93 20.37 21.93
CA ALA A 56 11.78 20.02 20.80
C ALA A 56 11.77 21.11 19.70
N MET A 57 10.61 21.69 19.41
CA MET A 57 10.45 22.79 18.46
C MET A 57 11.17 24.06 18.95
N ASP A 58 11.01 24.45 20.21
CA ASP A 58 11.67 25.64 20.76
C ASP A 58 13.18 25.50 20.90
N LYS A 59 13.70 24.28 21.06
CA LYS A 59 15.15 24.03 20.96
C LYS A 59 15.61 24.15 19.51
N THR A 60 15.08 23.32 18.62
CA THR A 60 15.52 23.27 17.22
C THR A 60 15.39 24.62 16.52
N LYS A 61 14.35 25.41 16.81
CA LYS A 61 14.14 26.79 16.32
C LYS A 61 15.27 27.77 16.68
N LYS A 62 15.90 27.62 17.85
CA LYS A 62 17.04 28.47 18.27
C LYS A 62 18.29 28.08 17.50
N ASP A 63 18.57 26.78 17.49
CA ASP A 63 19.78 26.22 16.89
C ASP A 63 19.77 26.33 15.34
N TYR A 64 18.58 26.36 14.71
CA TYR A 64 18.38 26.25 13.25
C TYR A 64 19.16 27.25 12.39
N GLN A 65 19.26 28.52 12.80
CA GLN A 65 19.88 29.56 11.95
C GLN A 65 21.42 29.48 11.94
N GLU A 66 22.02 28.92 12.99
CA GLU A 66 23.47 28.76 13.13
C GLU A 66 23.93 27.34 12.74
N ALA A 67 23.00 26.38 12.70
CA ALA A 67 23.23 24.99 12.30
C ALA A 67 23.56 24.83 10.79
N SER A 68 24.30 23.79 10.45
CA SER A 68 24.70 23.49 9.08
C SER A 68 23.52 23.12 8.16
N ASN A 69 23.73 23.20 6.85
CA ASN A 69 22.72 22.78 5.84
C ASN A 69 22.18 21.36 6.08
N LEU A 70 23.01 20.45 6.59
CA LEU A 70 22.62 19.07 6.91
C LEU A 70 21.74 19.01 8.17
N GLU A 71 22.11 19.72 9.23
CA GLU A 71 21.32 19.78 10.48
C GLU A 71 19.99 20.52 10.27
N GLN A 72 19.98 21.56 9.44
CA GLN A 72 18.75 22.22 8.98
C GLN A 72 17.87 21.28 8.13
N PHE A 73 18.47 20.41 7.31
CA PHE A 73 17.72 19.36 6.59
C PHE A 73 17.14 18.33 7.56
N VAL A 74 17.94 17.77 8.48
CA VAL A 74 17.49 16.81 9.51
C VAL A 74 16.40 17.41 10.37
N THR A 75 16.50 18.68 10.77
CA THR A 75 15.46 19.38 11.54
C THR A 75 14.15 19.47 10.75
N ARG A 76 14.18 19.89 9.48
CA ARG A 76 12.99 19.93 8.62
C ARG A 76 12.39 18.54 8.39
N PHE A 77 13.23 17.52 8.24
CA PHE A 77 12.79 16.12 8.11
C PHE A 77 12.08 15.64 9.38
N LEU A 78 12.69 15.80 10.55
CA LEU A 78 12.10 15.38 11.83
C LEU A 78 10.81 16.13 12.18
N LEU A 79 10.69 17.42 11.83
CA LEU A 79 9.44 18.17 11.97
C LEU A 79 8.34 17.66 11.02
N LYS A 80 8.66 17.38 9.76
CA LYS A 80 7.71 16.79 8.78
C LYS A 80 7.29 15.38 9.21
N GLU A 81 8.21 14.58 9.75
CA GLU A 81 7.94 13.23 10.24
C GLU A 81 7.08 13.24 11.51
N THR A 82 7.40 14.08 12.50
CA THR A 82 6.56 14.24 13.71
C THR A 82 5.13 14.63 13.34
N ARG A 83 4.94 15.54 12.37
CA ARG A 83 3.62 15.91 11.83
C ARG A 83 2.91 14.73 11.14
N ASN A 84 3.65 13.87 10.44
CA ASN A 84 3.09 12.69 9.77
C ASN A 84 2.61 11.65 10.77
N GLN A 85 3.40 11.36 11.81
CA GLN A 85 3.04 10.44 12.89
C GLN A 85 1.80 10.93 13.66
N LEU A 86 1.72 12.23 13.98
CA LEU A 86 0.51 12.83 14.55
C LEU A 86 -0.72 12.68 13.65
N GLN A 87 -0.59 12.84 12.32
CA GLN A 87 -1.71 12.59 11.41
C GLN A 87 -2.14 11.11 11.41
N SER A 88 -1.19 10.17 11.42
CA SER A 88 -1.53 8.74 11.44
C SER A 88 -2.31 8.37 12.70
N LEU A 89 -1.98 8.99 13.84
CA LEU A 89 -2.76 8.86 15.08
C LEU A 89 -4.14 9.52 14.96
N GLN A 90 -4.22 10.74 14.44
CA GLN A 90 -5.49 11.45 14.19
C GLN A 90 -6.43 10.61 13.33
N THR A 91 -5.97 10.11 12.19
CA THR A 91 -6.82 9.35 11.25
C THR A 91 -7.18 7.96 11.77
N SER A 92 -6.33 7.34 12.60
CA SER A 92 -6.75 6.13 13.33
C SER A 92 -7.84 6.41 14.36
N LEU A 93 -7.87 7.61 14.96
CA LEU A 93 -8.93 8.03 15.89
C LEU A 93 -10.21 8.44 15.14
N GLU A 94 -10.09 9.12 14.01
CA GLU A 94 -11.22 9.47 13.12
C GLU A 94 -11.97 8.20 12.69
N CYS A 95 -11.28 7.16 12.19
CA CYS A 95 -11.91 5.90 11.84
C CYS A 95 -12.52 5.14 13.04
N ALA A 96 -11.96 5.31 14.25
CA ALA A 96 -12.56 4.73 15.46
C ALA A 96 -13.88 5.45 15.83
N VAL A 97 -13.91 6.78 15.75
CA VAL A 97 -15.13 7.58 15.95
C VAL A 97 -16.19 7.21 14.91
N GLU A 98 -15.84 7.18 13.62
CA GLU A 98 -16.73 6.74 12.53
C GLU A 98 -17.30 5.34 12.79
N THR A 99 -16.48 4.40 13.29
CA THR A 99 -16.93 3.05 13.65
C THR A 99 -17.96 3.07 14.80
N THR A 100 -17.76 3.88 15.84
CA THR A 100 -18.74 4.01 16.93
C THR A 100 -20.03 4.70 16.49
N GLU A 101 -19.96 5.68 15.57
CA GLU A 101 -21.14 6.31 14.99
C GLU A 101 -21.92 5.36 14.06
N GLU A 102 -21.24 4.49 13.33
CA GLU A 102 -21.87 3.54 12.42
C GLU A 102 -22.46 2.33 13.17
N GLN A 103 -21.83 1.86 14.25
CA GLN A 103 -22.43 0.91 15.20
C GLN A 103 -23.73 1.48 15.80
N THR A 104 -23.69 2.75 16.26
CA THR A 104 -24.87 3.50 16.74
C THR A 104 -26.01 3.59 15.70
N ARG A 105 -25.70 3.53 14.40
CA ARG A 105 -26.72 3.50 13.33
C ARG A 105 -27.26 2.10 13.10
N GLN A 106 -26.40 1.09 13.07
CA GLN A 106 -26.81 -0.31 12.86
C GLN A 106 -27.68 -0.85 14.01
N GLU A 107 -27.50 -0.36 15.23
CA GLU A 107 -28.40 -0.66 16.36
C GLU A 107 -29.84 -0.10 16.17
N ARG A 108 -30.03 0.87 15.27
CA ARG A 108 -31.36 1.38 14.87
C ARG A 108 -31.98 0.58 13.73
N GLU A 109 -31.16 0.00 12.85
CA GLU A 109 -31.61 -0.86 11.75
C GLU A 109 -31.59 -2.34 12.17
N GLY A 110 -32.61 -2.71 12.96
CA GLY A 110 -32.80 -4.08 13.45
C GLY A 110 -32.71 -5.18 12.37
N PRO A 111 -32.40 -6.43 12.75
CA PRO A 111 -31.73 -7.41 11.90
C PRO A 111 -32.51 -7.76 10.61
N THR A 112 -32.09 -7.12 9.51
CA THR A 112 -32.61 -7.38 8.17
C THR A 112 -32.10 -8.73 7.65
N LYS A 113 -33.00 -9.54 7.07
CA LYS A 113 -32.64 -10.85 6.51
C LYS A 113 -31.72 -10.72 5.29
N PRO A 114 -30.80 -11.68 5.05
CA PRO A 114 -29.95 -11.68 3.86
C PRO A 114 -30.77 -12.03 2.61
N GLU A 115 -31.25 -11.02 1.88
CA GLU A 115 -31.97 -11.22 0.62
C GLU A 115 -31.09 -10.94 -0.61
N VAL A 116 -30.82 -12.05 -1.33
CA VAL A 116 -30.31 -12.24 -2.69
C VAL A 116 -29.97 -11.01 -3.56
N LEU A 117 -28.75 -11.05 -4.11
CA LEU A 117 -28.23 -10.24 -5.23
C LEU A 117 -29.29 -9.75 -6.23
N SER A 118 -29.30 -8.44 -6.51
CA SER A 118 -30.01 -7.84 -7.65
C SER A 118 -29.18 -6.73 -8.32
N ILE A 119 -28.36 -7.10 -9.31
CA ILE A 119 -27.60 -6.15 -10.13
C ILE A 119 -28.46 -5.73 -11.33
N GLN A 120 -28.91 -4.47 -11.39
CA GLN A 120 -29.40 -3.87 -12.64
C GLN A 120 -29.20 -2.34 -12.72
N TRP A 121 -28.42 -1.94 -13.72
CA TRP A 121 -28.37 -0.58 -14.30
C TRP A 121 -29.57 -0.43 -15.29
N PRO A 122 -30.06 0.77 -15.73
CA PRO A 122 -29.24 1.95 -16.09
C PRO A 122 -29.86 3.40 -16.08
N GLY A 123 -29.02 4.40 -15.81
CA GLY A 123 -28.75 5.57 -16.68
C GLY A 123 -29.80 6.68 -17.02
N LYS A 124 -29.31 7.94 -17.00
CA LYS A 124 -29.87 9.20 -17.60
C LYS A 124 -31.09 9.81 -16.85
N ARG A 125 -31.30 11.14 -16.80
CA ARG A 125 -30.56 12.34 -17.30
C ARG A 125 -31.07 13.62 -16.61
N SER A 126 -30.21 14.62 -16.43
CA SER A 126 -30.60 16.05 -16.52
C SER A 126 -29.41 16.88 -17.04
N ALA A 127 -29.66 18.01 -17.72
CA ALA A 127 -28.65 18.76 -18.49
C ALA A 127 -29.12 20.16 -18.96
N ARG A 128 -28.15 20.94 -19.52
CA ARG A 128 -28.18 22.31 -20.10
C ARG A 128 -27.65 23.38 -19.12
N ARG A 129 -26.91 24.45 -19.52
CA ARG A 129 -26.33 24.98 -20.80
C ARG A 129 -25.29 26.11 -20.43
N LEU A 130 -24.54 26.85 -21.27
CA LEU A 130 -24.40 27.06 -22.73
C LEU A 130 -23.01 27.70 -23.09
N GLN A 131 -22.21 27.11 -24.00
CA GLN A 131 -21.26 27.84 -24.94
C GLN A 131 -20.09 28.70 -24.37
N ARG A 132 -19.10 29.25 -25.13
CA ARG A 132 -18.81 29.30 -26.60
C ARG A 132 -17.29 29.50 -26.91
N ASN A 133 -16.76 28.82 -27.95
CA ASN A 133 -15.64 29.22 -28.86
C ASN A 133 -14.22 29.47 -28.27
N ASN A 134 -13.11 29.58 -29.03
CA ASN A 134 -12.87 29.66 -30.50
C ASN A 134 -11.61 28.84 -30.95
N SER A 135 -11.06 29.03 -32.17
CA SER A 135 -10.21 28.04 -32.86
C SER A 135 -8.98 28.56 -33.65
N LEU A 136 -7.99 27.66 -33.89
CA LEU A 136 -6.90 27.70 -34.93
C LEU A 136 -5.80 28.79 -34.78
N SER A 137 -4.55 28.69 -35.29
CA SER A 137 -3.68 27.57 -35.77
C SER A 137 -2.16 28.03 -35.80
N PRO A 138 -1.18 27.62 -36.67
CA PRO A 138 0.19 27.27 -36.20
C PRO A 138 1.38 28.01 -36.88
N ILE A 139 2.62 27.49 -36.66
CA ILE A 139 3.91 27.60 -37.42
C ILE A 139 5.12 28.10 -36.58
N SER A 140 6.30 27.55 -36.85
CA SER A 140 7.63 27.84 -36.27
C SER A 140 8.62 28.24 -37.37
N PRO A 141 9.70 29.01 -37.09
CA PRO A 141 11.03 28.37 -37.15
C PRO A 141 12.13 28.90 -36.18
N HIS A 142 12.94 27.95 -35.71
CA HIS A 142 14.39 27.96 -35.43
C HIS A 142 15.14 29.20 -34.85
N PHE A 143 15.98 28.94 -33.84
CA PHE A 143 17.45 29.15 -33.94
C PHE A 143 18.21 28.26 -32.93
N ASN A 144 19.36 27.71 -33.32
CA ASN A 144 20.23 26.89 -32.44
C ASN A 144 21.48 27.69 -32.00
N THR A 145 21.88 27.55 -30.74
CA THR A 145 23.30 27.50 -30.33
C THR A 145 23.38 26.62 -29.07
N GLY A 146 24.47 25.88 -28.87
CA GLY A 146 24.58 24.85 -27.83
C GLY A 146 24.93 25.38 -26.42
N TRP A 147 25.57 24.51 -25.62
CA TRP A 147 26.00 24.71 -24.22
C TRP A 147 24.89 24.61 -23.14
N THR A 148 24.37 23.40 -22.84
CA THR A 148 23.69 23.08 -21.53
C THR A 148 23.43 21.58 -21.27
N GLU A 149 24.11 20.61 -21.91
CA GLU A 149 23.75 19.18 -21.75
C GLU A 149 23.95 18.64 -20.31
N GLU A 150 25.02 19.04 -19.62
CA GLU A 150 25.26 18.68 -18.22
C GLU A 150 24.31 19.41 -17.25
N ASP A 151 24.07 20.71 -17.46
CA ASP A 151 23.11 21.51 -16.69
C ASP A 151 21.69 20.92 -16.77
N ASN A 152 21.27 20.50 -17.97
CA ASN A 152 19.98 19.85 -18.17
C ASN A 152 19.86 18.56 -17.35
N GLN A 153 20.93 17.77 -17.22
CA GLN A 153 20.92 16.56 -16.39
C GLN A 153 20.77 16.90 -14.90
N TRP A 154 21.48 17.90 -14.39
CA TRP A 154 21.37 18.37 -13.01
C TRP A 154 19.98 18.97 -12.71
N ILE A 155 19.46 19.80 -13.62
CA ILE A 155 18.11 20.37 -13.57
C ILE A 155 17.06 19.24 -13.60
N THR A 156 17.26 18.18 -14.38
CA THR A 156 16.39 16.99 -14.36
C THR A 156 16.42 16.26 -13.02
N GLN A 157 17.58 16.09 -12.38
CA GLN A 157 17.63 15.48 -11.03
C GLN A 157 17.00 16.38 -9.95
N ILE A 158 17.16 17.70 -10.02
CA ILE A 158 16.47 18.65 -9.13
C ILE A 158 14.95 18.57 -9.33
N ASN A 159 14.46 18.60 -10.57
CA ASN A 159 13.03 18.46 -10.86
C ASN A 159 12.47 17.09 -10.44
N ARG A 160 13.28 16.02 -10.52
CA ARG A 160 12.94 14.70 -9.99
C ARG A 160 12.85 14.69 -8.46
N LEU A 161 13.81 15.32 -7.78
CA LEU A 161 13.80 15.47 -6.32
C LEU A 161 12.57 16.26 -5.87
N GLN A 162 12.24 17.36 -6.55
CA GLN A 162 11.03 18.15 -6.29
C GLN A 162 9.76 17.30 -6.45
N LYS A 163 9.59 16.58 -7.58
CA LYS A 163 8.47 15.65 -7.77
C LYS A 163 8.35 14.59 -6.66
N LEU A 164 9.46 14.08 -6.13
CA LEU A 164 9.45 13.12 -5.03
C LEU A 164 9.07 13.77 -3.69
N ILE A 165 9.55 14.98 -3.41
CA ILE A 165 9.18 15.77 -2.23
C ILE A 165 7.69 16.13 -2.27
N ASP A 166 7.17 16.53 -3.44
CA ASP A 166 5.76 16.86 -3.65
C ASP A 166 4.84 15.64 -3.46
N ARG A 167 5.27 14.44 -3.91
CA ARG A 167 4.57 13.17 -3.64
C ARG A 167 4.57 12.85 -2.14
N LEU A 168 5.72 12.97 -1.47
CA LEU A 168 5.85 12.79 -0.01
C LEU A 168 5.07 13.84 0.81
N GLU A 169 4.67 14.98 0.21
CA GLU A 169 3.86 16.01 0.87
C GLU A 169 2.35 15.76 0.74
N LYS A 170 1.91 15.06 -0.31
CA LYS A 170 0.49 14.85 -0.64
C LYS A 170 -0.20 13.68 0.09
N LYS A 171 0.49 12.97 0.98
CA LYS A 171 -0.03 11.89 1.84
C LYS A 171 -0.63 10.64 1.16
N ASP A 172 -0.79 10.60 -0.16
CA ASP A 172 -1.01 9.35 -0.91
C ASP A 172 0.27 8.50 -0.99
N LEU A 173 0.66 7.90 0.15
CA LEU A 173 1.66 6.83 0.23
C LEU A 173 1.00 5.45 0.14
N LYS A 174 0.21 5.25 -0.90
CA LYS A 174 0.07 3.89 -1.45
C LYS A 174 1.43 3.50 -2.01
N LEU A 175 1.95 2.35 -1.56
CA LEU A 175 3.08 1.69 -2.19
C LEU A 175 2.63 1.03 -3.50
N GLU A 176 2.19 1.85 -4.45
CA GLU A 176 2.00 1.42 -5.83
C GLU A 176 3.37 0.97 -6.40
N PRO A 177 3.42 -0.13 -7.17
CA PRO A 177 4.64 -0.56 -7.82
C PRO A 177 5.29 0.59 -8.58
N PHE A 178 6.61 0.68 -8.48
CA PHE A 178 7.42 1.80 -8.98
C PHE A 178 7.21 2.02 -10.49
N GLU A 179 6.34 2.99 -10.85
CA GLU A 179 6.20 3.48 -12.22
C GLU A 179 7.46 4.23 -12.62
N GLU A 180 8.41 3.48 -13.17
CA GLU A 180 9.74 3.94 -13.49
C GLU A 180 9.80 4.51 -14.91
N GLU A 181 9.37 5.76 -15.09
CA GLU A 181 9.40 6.45 -16.39
C GLU A 181 10.76 6.29 -17.10
N VAL A 182 10.71 6.14 -18.42
CA VAL A 182 11.83 5.67 -19.24
C VAL A 182 12.89 6.76 -19.38
N LEU A 183 14.13 6.41 -19.05
CA LEU A 183 15.33 7.10 -19.49
C LEU A 183 16.24 6.06 -20.14
N GLU A 184 16.47 6.27 -21.44
CA GLU A 184 17.43 5.63 -22.34
C GLU A 184 17.39 4.09 -22.48
N GLU A 185 17.14 3.67 -23.73
CA GLU A 185 16.75 2.34 -24.25
C GLU A 185 17.68 1.13 -23.97
N ASN A 186 18.61 1.17 -23.00
CA ASN A 186 19.48 0.04 -22.69
C ASN A 186 19.42 -0.41 -21.21
N ALA A 187 19.04 -1.68 -21.03
CA ALA A 187 19.35 -2.51 -19.86
C ALA A 187 18.79 -2.12 -18.48
N ARG A 188 17.49 -1.76 -18.40
CA ARG A 188 16.68 -2.13 -17.21
C ARG A 188 16.23 -3.59 -17.32
N SER A 189 17.18 -4.50 -17.32
CA SER A 189 16.92 -5.94 -17.34
C SER A 189 16.14 -6.35 -16.10
N HIS A 190 15.05 -7.09 -16.29
CA HIS A 190 14.20 -7.62 -15.22
C HIS A 190 14.13 -9.13 -15.37
N ILE A 191 14.50 -9.86 -14.32
CA ILE A 191 14.28 -11.31 -14.28
C ILE A 191 12.85 -11.59 -13.82
N MET A 192 12.30 -12.72 -14.26
CA MET A 192 10.98 -13.18 -13.84
C MET A 192 11.11 -14.41 -12.94
N ILE A 193 10.56 -14.30 -11.74
CA ILE A 193 10.43 -15.38 -10.77
C ILE A 193 9.05 -16.00 -10.96
N VAL A 194 8.99 -17.32 -11.07
CA VAL A 194 7.76 -18.10 -11.22
C VAL A 194 7.70 -19.11 -10.07
N GLN A 195 6.74 -18.93 -9.16
CA GLN A 195 6.47 -19.84 -8.06
C GLN A 195 5.30 -20.75 -8.44
N ARG A 196 5.49 -22.06 -8.38
CA ARG A 196 4.45 -23.07 -8.69
C ARG A 196 4.27 -23.99 -7.50
N GLN A 197 3.08 -23.95 -6.90
CA GLN A 197 2.70 -24.82 -5.79
C GLN A 197 1.83 -25.97 -6.27
N MET A 198 2.21 -27.18 -5.88
CA MET A 198 1.63 -28.44 -6.35
C MET A 198 1.33 -29.35 -5.15
N SER A 199 0.06 -29.76 -4.99
CA SER A 199 -0.37 -30.70 -3.94
C SER A 199 -0.49 -32.09 -4.55
N VAL A 200 0.46 -32.99 -4.29
CA VAL A 200 0.58 -34.27 -5.01
C VAL A 200 -0.21 -35.37 -4.30
N LEU A 201 -0.83 -36.28 -5.06
CA LEU A 201 -1.41 -37.54 -4.54
C LEU A 201 -0.32 -38.38 -3.87
N GLU A 202 -0.61 -39.04 -2.75
CA GLU A 202 0.42 -39.70 -1.93
C GLU A 202 0.99 -40.95 -2.63
N GLU A 203 0.11 -41.65 -3.34
CA GLU A 203 0.36 -42.76 -4.24
C GLU A 203 1.25 -42.39 -5.44
N GLU A 204 1.16 -41.16 -5.95
CA GLU A 204 1.85 -40.70 -7.16
C GLU A 204 3.19 -40.00 -6.90
N ILE A 205 3.63 -39.84 -5.64
CA ILE A 205 4.78 -39.00 -5.28
C ILE A 205 6.05 -39.36 -6.05
N GLU A 206 6.41 -40.63 -6.17
CA GLU A 206 7.66 -41.00 -6.83
C GLU A 206 7.57 -40.95 -8.37
N ALA A 207 6.37 -41.13 -8.94
CA ALA A 207 6.12 -40.88 -10.37
C ALA A 207 6.21 -39.38 -10.68
N PHE A 208 5.57 -38.54 -9.85
CA PHE A 208 5.69 -37.09 -9.89
C PHE A 208 7.13 -36.63 -9.72
N ARG A 209 7.90 -37.16 -8.76
CA ARG A 209 9.31 -36.78 -8.54
C ARG A 209 10.21 -37.14 -9.73
N LEU A 210 9.95 -38.28 -10.40
CA LEU A 210 10.66 -38.63 -11.64
C LEU A 210 10.33 -37.66 -12.79
N ALA A 211 9.04 -37.34 -12.98
CA ALA A 211 8.59 -36.38 -14.00
C ALA A 211 9.09 -34.95 -13.72
N LEU A 212 9.04 -34.50 -12.46
CA LEU A 212 9.57 -33.22 -12.00
C LEU A 212 11.08 -33.14 -12.24
N LYS A 213 11.85 -34.20 -11.94
CA LYS A 213 13.28 -34.21 -12.24
C LYS A 213 13.53 -34.06 -13.75
N GLN A 214 12.86 -34.83 -14.60
CA GLN A 214 13.00 -34.72 -16.05
C GLN A 214 12.61 -33.32 -16.57
N TYR A 215 11.58 -32.70 -15.97
CA TYR A 215 11.17 -31.34 -16.27
C TYR A 215 12.24 -30.31 -15.89
N VAL A 216 12.80 -30.40 -14.68
CA VAL A 216 13.86 -29.49 -14.20
C VAL A 216 15.16 -29.68 -14.96
N ASP A 217 15.61 -30.91 -15.20
CA ASP A 217 16.77 -31.21 -16.06
C ASP A 217 16.61 -30.58 -17.46
N SER A 218 15.38 -30.63 -18.02
CA SER A 218 15.06 -30.04 -19.33
C SER A 218 14.91 -28.50 -19.30
N ALA A 219 14.44 -27.94 -18.18
CA ALA A 219 14.28 -26.50 -17.99
C ALA A 219 15.65 -25.81 -17.79
N SER A 220 16.49 -26.36 -16.92
CA SER A 220 17.85 -25.86 -16.65
C SER A 220 18.78 -26.00 -17.86
N ALA A 221 18.51 -26.94 -18.76
CA ALA A 221 19.21 -27.04 -20.06
C ALA A 221 18.70 -26.04 -21.12
N GLN A 222 17.69 -25.22 -20.82
CA GLN A 222 17.16 -24.23 -21.75
C GLN A 222 17.78 -22.84 -21.52
N GLY A 223 18.33 -22.24 -22.57
CA GLY A 223 18.67 -20.81 -22.58
C GLY A 223 17.47 -19.95 -22.15
N GLY A 224 17.73 -18.96 -21.29
CA GLY A 224 16.71 -18.19 -20.59
C GLY A 224 16.41 -18.65 -19.17
N CYS A 225 16.75 -19.88 -18.78
CA CYS A 225 16.60 -20.35 -17.40
C CYS A 225 17.85 -20.01 -16.58
N LEU A 226 17.68 -19.26 -15.49
CA LEU A 226 18.76 -18.83 -14.60
C LEU A 226 18.97 -19.80 -13.44
N HIS A 227 17.88 -20.32 -12.88
CA HIS A 227 17.88 -21.26 -11.76
C HIS A 227 16.52 -21.95 -11.62
N VAL A 228 16.51 -23.15 -11.05
CA VAL A 228 15.29 -23.81 -10.54
C VAL A 228 15.57 -24.38 -9.16
N SER A 229 14.77 -23.98 -8.17
CA SER A 229 14.80 -24.51 -6.81
C SER A 229 13.50 -25.27 -6.50
N ILE A 230 13.58 -26.32 -5.68
CA ILE A 230 12.46 -27.18 -5.31
C ILE A 230 12.43 -27.33 -3.79
N GLN A 231 11.31 -26.93 -3.17
CA GLN A 231 11.03 -27.12 -1.76
C GLN A 231 9.90 -28.15 -1.60
N ARG A 232 10.13 -29.25 -0.86
CA ARG A 232 9.06 -30.15 -0.40
C ARG A 232 8.64 -29.73 1.01
N LEU A 233 7.36 -29.48 1.22
CA LEU A 233 6.78 -29.25 2.54
C LEU A 233 6.48 -30.62 3.19
N PRO A 234 6.90 -30.85 4.45
CA PRO A 234 6.89 -32.20 5.04
C PRO A 234 5.51 -32.76 5.35
N ASN A 235 4.49 -31.92 5.58
CA ASN A 235 3.24 -32.36 6.22
C ASN A 235 2.11 -32.78 5.26
N ASP A 236 2.15 -32.37 3.99
CA ASP A 236 1.00 -32.50 3.07
C ASP A 236 1.36 -33.08 1.68
N SER A 237 2.62 -33.49 1.48
CA SER A 237 3.17 -33.81 0.15
C SER A 237 2.96 -32.71 -0.89
N ARG A 238 3.06 -31.46 -0.40
CA ARG A 238 3.10 -30.23 -1.21
C ARG A 238 4.53 -29.93 -1.67
N PHE A 239 4.68 -29.59 -2.94
CA PHE A 239 5.92 -29.12 -3.53
C PHE A 239 5.76 -27.66 -3.97
N VAL A 240 6.80 -26.86 -3.78
CA VAL A 240 6.91 -25.50 -4.28
C VAL A 240 8.14 -25.42 -5.16
N ILE A 241 7.94 -25.10 -6.44
CA ILE A 241 8.99 -24.92 -7.42
C ILE A 241 9.19 -23.42 -7.63
N TYR A 242 10.44 -22.95 -7.56
CA TYR A 242 10.81 -21.58 -7.88
C TYR A 242 11.69 -21.60 -9.13
N GLU A 243 11.14 -21.17 -10.26
CA GLU A 243 11.85 -21.04 -11.53
C GLU A 243 12.26 -19.58 -11.73
N PHE A 244 13.51 -19.33 -12.12
CA PHE A 244 14.05 -18.00 -12.38
C PHE A 244 14.38 -17.90 -13.87
N TRP A 245 13.80 -16.91 -14.55
CA TRP A 245 13.88 -16.73 -16.00
C TRP A 245 14.44 -15.34 -16.34
N GLU A 246 15.23 -15.24 -17.41
CA GLU A 246 15.84 -13.98 -17.88
C GLU A 246 14.80 -12.88 -18.18
N ASN A 247 13.57 -13.25 -18.53
CA ASN A 247 12.47 -12.37 -18.93
C ASN A 247 11.17 -13.16 -19.12
N SER A 248 10.05 -12.46 -19.36
CA SER A 248 8.76 -13.12 -19.60
C SER A 248 8.70 -13.90 -20.93
N SER A 249 9.44 -13.50 -21.97
CA SER A 249 9.37 -14.16 -23.29
C SER A 249 10.08 -15.51 -23.32
N THR A 250 11.19 -15.68 -22.60
CA THR A 250 11.89 -16.98 -22.43
C THR A 250 11.02 -17.99 -21.68
N TRP A 251 10.34 -17.58 -20.60
CA TRP A 251 9.35 -18.41 -19.90
C TRP A 251 8.15 -18.77 -20.79
N ASN A 252 7.55 -17.80 -21.48
CA ASN A 252 6.45 -18.08 -22.40
C ASN A 252 6.88 -19.06 -23.51
N SER A 253 8.11 -18.94 -24.03
CA SER A 253 8.70 -19.91 -24.97
C SER A 253 8.91 -21.29 -24.34
N HIS A 254 9.33 -21.35 -23.07
CA HIS A 254 9.46 -22.57 -22.28
C HIS A 254 8.11 -23.30 -22.10
N LEU A 255 7.05 -22.59 -21.71
CA LEU A 255 5.70 -23.16 -21.59
C LEU A 255 5.21 -23.79 -22.90
N GLN A 256 5.65 -23.27 -24.06
CA GLN A 256 5.28 -23.83 -25.35
C GLN A 256 6.05 -25.11 -25.74
N LYS A 257 7.15 -25.46 -25.06
CA LYS A 257 7.97 -26.65 -25.37
C LYS A 257 7.24 -27.96 -25.09
N LYS A 258 7.62 -29.01 -25.83
CA LYS A 258 7.04 -30.36 -25.69
C LYS A 258 7.17 -30.91 -24.26
N TYR A 259 8.31 -30.74 -23.61
CA TYR A 259 8.55 -31.28 -22.27
C TYR A 259 7.72 -30.56 -21.19
N SER A 260 7.64 -29.22 -21.22
CA SER A 260 6.75 -28.44 -20.33
C SER A 260 5.29 -28.86 -20.49
N LYS A 261 4.80 -28.95 -21.73
CA LYS A 261 3.42 -29.42 -22.02
C LYS A 261 3.18 -30.88 -21.65
N THR A 262 4.22 -31.71 -21.59
CA THR A 262 4.10 -33.09 -21.08
C THR A 262 3.97 -33.05 -19.56
N PHE A 263 4.83 -32.33 -18.85
CA PHE A 263 4.76 -32.16 -17.40
C PHE A 263 3.41 -31.57 -16.94
N GLN A 264 2.93 -30.51 -17.59
CA GLN A 264 1.61 -29.92 -17.34
C GLN A 264 0.43 -30.88 -17.58
N ARG A 265 0.56 -31.88 -18.46
CA ARG A 265 -0.46 -32.92 -18.65
C ARG A 265 -0.40 -33.96 -17.55
N ASN A 266 0.80 -34.45 -17.23
CA ASN A 266 0.98 -35.42 -16.15
C ASN A 266 0.53 -34.85 -14.78
N ASN A 267 0.63 -33.52 -14.58
CA ASN A 267 0.09 -32.83 -13.41
C ASN A 267 -1.45 -32.96 -13.25
N VAL A 268 -2.20 -33.36 -14.29
CA VAL A 268 -3.63 -33.68 -14.16
C VAL A 268 -3.82 -35.01 -13.43
N ASP A 269 -2.94 -35.98 -13.67
CA ASP A 269 -3.01 -37.31 -13.05
C ASP A 269 -2.36 -37.31 -11.65
N PHE A 270 -1.35 -36.46 -11.40
CA PHE A 270 -0.57 -36.45 -10.16
C PHE A 270 -1.12 -35.58 -9.02
N LEU A 271 -2.00 -34.60 -9.26
CA LEU A 271 -2.30 -33.56 -8.26
C LEU A 271 -3.69 -33.70 -7.61
N LYS A 272 -3.71 -33.60 -6.27
CA LYS A 272 -4.92 -33.50 -5.42
C LYS A 272 -5.77 -32.26 -5.74
N THR A 273 -5.12 -31.18 -6.20
CA THR A 273 -5.72 -29.89 -6.56
C THR A 273 -4.97 -29.26 -7.73
N PRO A 274 -5.60 -28.44 -8.59
CA PRO A 274 -4.91 -27.73 -9.68
C PRO A 274 -3.65 -26.98 -9.23
N GLU A 275 -2.65 -26.88 -10.09
CA GLU A 275 -1.42 -26.14 -9.78
C GLU A 275 -1.70 -24.63 -9.58
N LEU A 276 -1.15 -24.06 -8.51
CA LEU A 276 -1.20 -22.62 -8.26
C LEU A 276 0.10 -22.00 -8.75
N THR A 277 0.01 -21.05 -9.68
CA THR A 277 1.18 -20.34 -10.23
C THR A 277 1.09 -18.85 -9.89
N ALA A 278 2.16 -18.32 -9.31
CA ALA A 278 2.38 -16.90 -9.10
C ALA A 278 3.65 -16.44 -9.84
N THR A 279 3.64 -15.22 -10.36
CA THR A 279 4.75 -14.64 -11.13
C THR A 279 5.10 -13.26 -10.60
N MET A 280 6.39 -12.96 -10.48
CA MET A 280 6.91 -11.67 -10.05
C MET A 280 8.08 -11.24 -10.94
N LEU A 281 8.08 -9.98 -11.38
CA LEU A 281 9.24 -9.35 -12.01
C LEU A 281 10.08 -8.68 -10.92
N VAL A 282 11.39 -8.85 -10.96
CA VAL A 282 12.34 -8.12 -10.10
C VAL A 282 13.50 -7.56 -10.95
N PRO A 283 14.11 -6.44 -10.55
CA PRO A 283 15.31 -5.94 -11.22
C PRO A 283 16.41 -7.01 -11.29
N ALA A 284 17.05 -7.18 -12.45
CA ALA A 284 18.15 -8.14 -12.58
C ALA A 284 19.38 -7.77 -11.71
N SER A 285 19.48 -6.52 -11.26
CA SER A 285 20.46 -6.09 -10.24
C SER A 285 20.25 -6.71 -8.86
N TRP A 286 19.07 -7.30 -8.58
CA TRP A 286 18.84 -8.09 -7.37
C TRP A 286 19.30 -9.55 -7.54
N TRP A 287 19.55 -10.01 -8.76
CA TRP A 287 20.12 -11.33 -9.06
C TRP A 287 21.64 -11.31 -8.94
N VAL A 288 22.12 -11.04 -7.72
CA VAL A 288 23.55 -11.08 -7.40
C VAL A 288 23.99 -12.54 -7.26
N LEU A 289 24.57 -13.08 -8.32
CA LEU A 289 25.38 -14.30 -8.22
C LEU A 289 26.64 -13.99 -7.42
N ASN A 290 26.65 -14.38 -6.14
CA ASN A 290 27.89 -14.56 -5.41
C ASN A 290 28.70 -15.67 -6.10
N ASN A 291 29.67 -15.28 -6.91
CA ASN A 291 30.69 -16.18 -7.45
C ASN A 291 31.73 -16.49 -6.35
N ASN A 292 31.28 -17.15 -5.27
CA ASN A 292 32.01 -17.95 -4.26
C ASN A 292 31.06 -18.25 -3.08
#